data_AF-A0AAD7U8F9-F1
#
_entry.id   AF-A0AAD7U8F9-F1
#
_cell.length_a   1.000
_cell.length_b   1.000
_cell.length_c   1.000
_cell.angle_alpha   90.00
_cell.angle_beta   90.00
_cell.angle_gamma   90.00
#
_symmetry.space_group_name_H-M   'P 1'
#
loop_
_entity.id
_entity.type
_entity.pdbx_description
1 polymer ?
#
loop_
_entity_poly.entity_id
_entity_poly.type
_entity_poly.pdbx_seq_one_letter_code
_entity_poly.pdbx_strand_id
1 'polypeptide(L)'
;MPPPPPPPPSEAAPKASAAALWRLRQAEQGTVPTYERHRPEERRRRCYQQEEEIDRHMESALARTMMHQEEEGSRRRREDRQRETRQEVEEEASVEVPREGPEKRDPFKPTRFDVRSIPFVLRKLHKFVLSPAPAGGGVVVRCFIERDKSNFLFPSYKLYADHEDGTGRFIMAARKVPGGTPHYVFSTSTADLFKARARRGRNYLGKLRGNGANYVLFDKGDKPPGGELDARRRELEARRRELCAISFSPRCGRRSSNPRHVEVALPQVRWRPRRPDDPPPEDPDLDDGGISTVEAIHPLRDQDGLEHILTLIQGQGGQNVLYADRALVIHVRETKYDPLSSCLVDFKARASIASTKNFQLIKSPPLEEHMKRAYYKPGGEGANLDPSRDANHQPVLLQMGKVGKHCFNMDYQFPLSMFQAFAICVARFDTKVQC
;
A
#
# COMPACT_ATOMS: atom_id res chain seq x y z
N MET A 1 19.95 -53.78 -71.01
CA MET A 1 20.15 -52.52 -70.26
C MET A 1 18.79 -52.05 -69.75
N PRO A 2 18.57 -51.93 -68.44
CA PRO A 2 17.33 -51.38 -67.91
C PRO A 2 17.28 -49.84 -68.10
N PRO A 3 16.07 -49.24 -68.21
CA PRO A 3 15.92 -47.79 -68.37
C PRO A 3 16.32 -47.03 -67.07
N PRO A 4 16.72 -45.75 -67.17
CA PRO A 4 17.13 -44.97 -66.01
C PRO A 4 15.93 -44.70 -65.07
N PRO A 5 16.19 -44.57 -63.75
CA PRO A 5 15.13 -44.28 -62.77
C PRO A 5 14.54 -42.88 -62.98
N PRO A 6 13.25 -42.66 -62.61
CA PRO A 6 12.60 -41.37 -62.75
C PRO A 6 13.19 -40.31 -61.79
N PRO A 7 13.11 -39.02 -62.14
CA PRO A 7 13.62 -37.94 -61.29
C PRO A 7 12.80 -37.81 -59.99
N PRO A 8 13.40 -37.29 -58.89
CA PRO A 8 12.70 -37.11 -57.62
C PRO A 8 11.58 -36.06 -57.74
N PRO A 9 10.54 -36.14 -56.89
CA PRO A 9 9.40 -35.23 -56.95
C PRO A 9 9.84 -33.80 -56.62
N SER A 10 9.35 -32.83 -57.40
CA SER A 10 9.61 -31.41 -57.13
C SER A 10 9.01 -31.01 -55.78
N GLU A 11 9.80 -30.32 -54.95
CA GLU A 11 9.30 -29.67 -53.75
C GLU A 11 8.20 -28.68 -54.13
N ALA A 12 6.98 -29.00 -53.71
CA ALA A 12 5.85 -28.10 -53.80
C ALA A 12 6.13 -26.86 -52.93
N ALA A 13 6.31 -25.70 -53.57
CA ALA A 13 6.27 -24.42 -52.89
C ALA A 13 4.97 -24.32 -52.06
N PRO A 14 5.02 -23.81 -50.81
CA PRO A 14 3.84 -23.73 -49.98
C PRO A 14 2.81 -22.83 -50.66
N LYS A 15 1.64 -23.39 -50.95
CA LYS A 15 0.47 -22.65 -51.43
C LYS A 15 0.14 -21.57 -50.40
N ALA A 16 0.58 -20.35 -50.66
CA ALA A 16 0.17 -19.19 -49.89
C ALA A 16 -1.36 -19.14 -49.89
N SER A 17 -1.95 -19.14 -48.69
CA SER A 17 -3.39 -19.01 -48.49
C SER A 17 -3.94 -17.85 -49.32
N ALA A 18 -5.19 -17.95 -49.80
CA ALA A 18 -5.89 -16.86 -50.48
C ALA A 18 -5.85 -15.54 -49.67
N ALA A 19 -5.72 -15.61 -48.34
CA ALA A 19 -5.54 -14.45 -47.46
C ALA A 19 -4.14 -13.81 -47.54
N ALA A 20 -3.10 -14.56 -47.93
CA ALA A 20 -1.74 -14.05 -48.13
C ALA A 20 -1.60 -13.39 -49.51
N LEU A 21 -2.22 -13.95 -50.55
CA LEU A 21 -2.27 -13.36 -51.89
C LEU A 21 -3.16 -12.09 -51.92
N TRP A 22 -4.22 -12.03 -51.11
CA TRP A 22 -5.02 -10.82 -50.92
C TRP A 22 -4.24 -9.69 -50.23
N ARG A 23 -3.38 -10.01 -49.26
CA ARG A 23 -2.56 -9.02 -48.54
C ARG A 23 -1.42 -8.45 -49.38
N LEU A 24 -0.81 -9.25 -50.26
CA LEU A 24 0.21 -8.77 -51.21
C LEU A 24 -0.41 -7.88 -52.29
N ARG A 25 -1.61 -8.21 -52.78
CA ARG A 25 -2.32 -7.42 -53.80
C ARG A 25 -2.87 -6.08 -53.28
N GLN A 26 -3.10 -5.96 -51.97
CA GLN A 26 -3.50 -4.72 -51.29
C GLN A 26 -2.30 -3.82 -50.93
N ALA A 27 -1.06 -4.34 -50.96
CA ALA A 27 0.15 -3.56 -50.68
C ALA A 27 0.66 -2.80 -51.92
N GLU A 28 0.29 -3.23 -53.13
CA GLU A 28 0.66 -2.57 -54.40
C GLU A 28 -0.28 -1.42 -54.80
N GLN A 29 -1.50 -1.37 -54.25
CA GLN A 29 -2.41 -0.25 -54.42
C GLN A 29 -2.33 0.64 -53.19
N GLY A 30 -1.34 1.54 -53.19
CA GLY A 30 -1.09 2.47 -52.09
C GLY A 30 -2.34 3.28 -51.76
N THR A 31 -2.96 2.97 -50.61
CA THR A 31 -3.79 3.86 -49.77
C THR A 31 -4.41 3.05 -48.63
N VAL A 32 -3.64 2.77 -47.57
CA VAL A 32 -4.21 2.52 -46.24
C VAL A 32 -3.36 3.27 -45.21
N PRO A 33 -3.97 4.14 -44.37
CA PRO A 33 -3.23 4.80 -43.30
C PRO A 33 -2.67 3.73 -42.37
N THR A 34 -1.36 3.74 -42.20
CA THR A 34 -0.64 2.92 -41.24
C THR A 34 -1.24 3.15 -39.86
N TYR A 35 -2.03 2.21 -39.35
CA TYR A 35 -2.27 2.12 -37.93
C TYR A 35 -0.94 1.71 -37.30
N GLU A 36 -0.12 2.71 -36.96
CA GLU A 36 1.10 2.51 -36.23
C GLU A 36 0.75 1.69 -34.98
N ARG A 37 1.25 0.45 -34.94
CA ARG A 37 1.46 -0.25 -33.69
C ARG A 37 2.48 0.56 -32.90
N HIS A 38 2.04 1.64 -32.26
CA HIS A 38 2.81 2.27 -31.19
C HIS A 38 3.17 1.16 -30.22
N ARG A 39 4.48 0.95 -30.03
CA ARG A 39 5.00 0.01 -29.04
C ARG A 39 4.22 0.23 -27.73
N PRO A 40 3.77 -0.82 -27.02
CA PRO A 40 3.14 -0.66 -25.71
C PRO A 40 3.93 0.25 -24.76
N GLU A 41 5.23 0.36 -24.97
CA GLU A 41 6.18 1.24 -24.27
C GLU A 41 6.04 2.73 -24.62
N GLU A 42 5.78 3.10 -25.88
CA GLU A 42 5.59 4.50 -26.29
C GLU A 42 4.26 5.06 -25.79
N ARG A 43 3.19 4.27 -25.87
CA ARG A 43 1.91 4.61 -25.24
C ARG A 43 2.04 4.77 -23.73
N ARG A 44 2.84 3.91 -23.08
CA ARG A 44 3.17 4.06 -21.66
C ARG A 44 3.93 5.36 -21.41
N ARG A 45 5.01 5.64 -22.17
CA ARG A 45 5.79 6.88 -22.05
C ARG A 45 4.96 8.14 -22.24
N ARG A 46 4.07 8.20 -23.23
CA ARG A 46 3.16 9.35 -23.45
C ARG A 46 2.19 9.54 -22.29
N CYS A 47 1.55 8.46 -21.84
CA CYS A 47 0.63 8.48 -20.69
C CYS A 47 1.33 8.97 -19.40
N TYR A 48 2.61 8.66 -19.28
CA TYR A 48 3.45 9.04 -18.15
C TYR A 48 3.98 10.48 -18.21
N GLN A 49 4.36 10.96 -19.41
CA GLN A 49 4.71 12.38 -19.61
C GLN A 49 3.49 13.27 -19.35
N GLN A 50 2.31 12.82 -19.77
CA GLN A 50 1.04 13.47 -19.48
C GLN A 50 0.74 13.48 -17.97
N GLU A 51 1.04 12.41 -17.23
CA GLU A 51 0.93 12.38 -15.76
C GLU A 51 1.86 13.40 -15.09
N GLU A 52 3.12 13.57 -15.54
CA GLU A 52 4.02 14.59 -14.99
C GLU A 52 3.61 16.02 -15.35
N GLU A 53 2.93 16.21 -16.48
CA GLU A 53 2.36 17.50 -16.86
C GLU A 53 1.13 17.84 -16.03
N ILE A 54 0.26 16.84 -15.76
CA ILE A 54 -0.88 16.98 -14.85
C ILE A 54 -0.41 17.24 -13.42
N ASP A 55 0.56 16.47 -12.91
CA ASP A 55 1.14 16.68 -11.58
C ASP A 55 1.74 18.09 -11.47
N ARG A 56 2.49 18.56 -12.48
CA ARG A 56 3.04 19.94 -12.51
C ARG A 56 1.94 21.00 -12.58
N HIS A 57 0.92 20.81 -13.41
CA HIS A 57 -0.21 21.74 -13.51
C HIS A 57 -1.01 21.80 -12.22
N MET A 58 -1.25 20.65 -11.58
CA MET A 58 -1.88 20.58 -10.27
C MET A 58 -1.00 21.24 -9.21
N GLU A 59 0.30 20.93 -9.14
CA GLU A 59 1.24 21.59 -8.21
C GLU A 59 1.26 23.11 -8.40
N SER A 60 1.21 23.60 -9.65
CA SER A 60 1.17 25.04 -9.95
C SER A 60 -0.19 25.67 -9.61
N ALA A 61 -1.30 24.97 -9.83
CA ALA A 61 -2.63 25.42 -9.40
C ALA A 61 -2.71 25.49 -7.87
N LEU A 62 -2.22 24.45 -7.19
CA LEU A 62 -2.16 24.34 -5.73
C LEU A 62 -1.30 25.44 -5.10
N ALA A 63 -0.12 25.71 -5.66
CA ALA A 63 0.75 26.79 -5.17
C ALA A 63 0.06 28.16 -5.27
N ARG A 64 -0.68 28.42 -6.36
CA ARG A 64 -1.46 29.67 -6.52
C ARG A 64 -2.57 29.80 -5.48
N THR A 65 -3.27 28.70 -5.17
CA THR A 65 -4.31 28.69 -4.14
C THR A 65 -3.74 28.86 -2.73
N MET A 66 -2.60 28.24 -2.43
CA MET A 66 -1.93 28.36 -1.13
C MET A 66 -1.46 29.79 -0.85
N MET A 67 -0.88 30.49 -1.84
CA MET A 67 -0.49 31.89 -1.69
C MET A 67 -1.69 32.80 -1.34
N HIS A 68 -2.84 32.55 -1.99
CA HIS A 68 -4.07 33.30 -1.72
C HIS A 68 -4.64 33.02 -0.31
N GLN A 69 -4.50 31.79 0.18
CA GLN A 69 -4.96 31.39 1.52
C GLN A 69 -4.00 31.81 2.65
N GLU A 70 -2.69 31.88 2.39
CA GLU A 70 -1.72 32.44 3.34
C GLU A 70 -1.94 33.95 3.54
N GLU A 71 -2.29 34.69 2.48
CA GLU A 71 -2.67 36.10 2.58
C GLU A 71 -3.96 36.30 3.40
N GLU A 72 -4.98 35.46 3.20
CA GLU A 72 -6.22 35.50 4.00
C GLU A 72 -6.01 35.04 5.45
N GLY A 73 -5.21 33.98 5.67
CA GLY A 73 -4.88 33.47 7.00
C GLY A 73 -3.99 34.42 7.80
N SER A 74 -3.09 35.16 7.15
CA SER A 74 -2.27 36.20 7.77
C SER A 74 -3.12 37.42 8.18
N ARG A 75 -4.15 37.77 7.40
CA ARG A 75 -5.14 38.79 7.77
C ARG A 75 -5.97 38.36 8.98
N ARG A 76 -6.50 37.14 9.00
CA ARG A 76 -7.26 36.61 10.16
C ARG A 76 -6.43 36.50 11.43
N ARG A 77 -5.17 36.04 11.33
CA ARG A 77 -4.23 35.98 12.48
C ARG A 77 -3.85 37.37 13.02
N ARG A 78 -3.97 38.44 12.24
CA ARG A 78 -3.80 39.82 12.74
C ARG A 78 -5.05 40.30 13.50
N GLU A 79 -6.23 39.86 13.07
CA GLU A 79 -7.50 40.18 13.72
C GLU A 79 -7.71 39.39 15.03
N ASP A 80 -7.32 38.11 15.06
CA ASP A 80 -7.40 37.27 16.26
C ASP A 80 -6.40 37.70 17.35
N ARG A 81 -5.18 38.08 16.94
CA ARG A 81 -4.14 38.56 17.87
C ARG A 81 -4.50 39.89 18.54
N GLN A 82 -5.34 40.72 17.89
CA GLN A 82 -5.91 41.94 18.47
C GLN A 82 -7.11 41.67 19.40
N ARG A 83 -7.74 40.50 19.31
CA ARG A 83 -8.80 40.06 20.22
C ARG A 83 -8.22 39.37 21.46
N GLU A 84 -7.17 38.56 21.29
CA GLU A 84 -6.45 37.89 22.38
C GLU A 84 -5.77 38.90 23.31
N THR A 85 -5.08 39.92 22.77
CA THR A 85 -4.49 41.00 23.60
C THR A 85 -5.52 41.86 24.34
N ARG A 86 -6.80 41.84 23.93
CA ARG A 86 -7.88 42.51 24.69
C ARG A 86 -8.44 41.64 25.81
N GLN A 87 -8.37 40.32 25.69
CA GLN A 87 -8.80 39.37 26.72
C GLN A 87 -7.70 39.14 27.77
N GLU A 88 -6.43 39.12 27.37
CA GLU A 88 -5.28 38.99 28.30
C GLU A 88 -5.18 40.16 29.30
N VAL A 89 -5.59 41.37 28.91
CA VAL A 89 -5.61 42.55 29.80
C VAL A 89 -6.73 42.49 30.86
N GLU A 90 -7.77 41.69 30.64
CA GLU A 90 -8.86 41.48 31.62
C GLU A 90 -8.60 40.27 32.54
N GLU A 91 -7.80 39.29 32.12
CA GLU A 91 -7.49 38.07 32.90
C GLU A 91 -6.25 38.20 33.82
N GLU A 92 -5.31 39.11 33.52
CA GLU A 92 -4.12 39.34 34.38
C GLU A 92 -4.42 40.04 35.72
N ALA A 93 -5.66 40.45 35.98
CA ALA A 93 -6.05 41.11 37.25
C ALA A 93 -6.33 40.13 38.41
N SER A 94 -6.33 38.82 38.18
CA SER A 94 -6.49 37.85 39.27
C SER A 94 -5.95 36.48 38.86
N VAL A 95 -4.81 36.06 39.43
CA VAL A 95 -4.50 34.68 39.86
C VAL A 95 -3.03 34.60 40.31
N GLU A 96 -2.82 34.15 41.55
CA GLU A 96 -1.51 33.78 42.11
C GLU A 96 -1.04 32.41 41.58
N VAL A 97 0.28 32.29 41.35
CA VAL A 97 0.95 31.13 40.73
C VAL A 97 1.25 30.01 41.74
N PRO A 98 0.80 28.76 41.52
CA PRO A 98 1.34 27.59 42.22
C PRO A 98 2.44 26.88 41.39
N ARG A 99 3.47 26.41 42.10
CA ARG A 99 4.67 25.72 41.59
C ARG A 99 4.35 24.41 40.86
N GLU A 100 5.07 24.18 39.75
CA GLU A 100 4.96 23.01 38.87
C GLU A 100 5.25 21.68 39.57
N GLY A 101 4.31 20.73 39.43
CA GLY A 101 4.51 19.30 39.66
C GLY A 101 4.59 18.53 38.33
N PRO A 102 4.96 17.24 38.34
CA PRO A 102 5.27 16.49 37.12
C PRO A 102 4.04 16.32 36.22
N GLU A 103 4.20 16.64 34.93
CA GLU A 103 3.16 16.52 33.90
C GLU A 103 2.46 15.15 33.92
N LYS A 104 1.13 15.16 34.09
CA LYS A 104 0.29 13.99 33.87
C LYS A 104 0.24 13.69 32.37
N ARG A 105 0.71 12.50 31.97
CA ARG A 105 0.64 12.02 30.58
C ARG A 105 -0.81 11.95 30.11
N ASP A 106 -1.13 12.66 29.03
CA ASP A 106 -2.42 12.56 28.34
C ASP A 106 -2.65 11.12 27.83
N PRO A 107 -3.69 10.41 28.31
CA PRO A 107 -3.95 9.02 27.92
C PRO A 107 -4.40 8.84 26.46
N PHE A 108 -4.68 9.93 25.72
CA PHE A 108 -5.12 9.88 24.33
C PHE A 108 -4.05 10.26 23.30
N LYS A 109 -2.85 10.69 23.73
CA LYS A 109 -1.76 11.00 22.82
C LYS A 109 -1.12 9.69 22.34
N PRO A 110 -1.14 9.37 21.03
CA PRO A 110 -0.55 8.13 20.51
C PRO A 110 0.93 8.06 20.90
N THR A 111 1.30 6.95 21.56
CA THR A 111 2.67 6.74 22.03
C THR A 111 3.57 6.52 20.82
N ARG A 112 4.72 7.20 20.74
CA ARG A 112 5.62 7.01 19.60
C ARG A 112 6.49 5.77 19.81
N PHE A 113 6.71 5.00 18.76
CA PHE A 113 7.68 3.92 18.79
C PHE A 113 9.11 4.47 18.81
N ASP A 114 9.96 3.97 19.69
CA ASP A 114 11.38 4.31 19.69
C ASP A 114 12.09 3.61 18.52
N VAL A 115 12.36 4.36 17.46
CA VAL A 115 13.02 3.90 16.25
C VAL A 115 14.46 3.41 16.51
N ARG A 116 15.11 3.84 17.60
CA ARG A 116 16.46 3.37 17.97
C ARG A 116 16.46 1.91 18.40
N SER A 117 15.31 1.38 18.83
CA SER A 117 15.15 -0.03 19.22
C SER A 117 15.09 -1.01 18.04
N ILE A 118 15.03 -0.51 16.79
CA ILE A 118 14.99 -1.37 15.60
C ILE A 118 16.27 -2.23 15.54
N PRO A 119 16.19 -3.57 15.40
CA PRO A 119 17.40 -4.41 15.42
C PRO A 119 18.31 -4.19 14.21
N PHE A 120 19.64 -4.18 14.41
CA PHE A 120 20.65 -4.16 13.32
C PHE A 120 20.95 -5.55 12.75
N VAL A 121 20.80 -6.59 13.57
CA VAL A 121 21.04 -7.97 13.16
C VAL A 121 19.99 -8.38 12.13
N LEU A 122 20.43 -8.81 10.94
CA LEU A 122 19.55 -9.10 9.81
C LEU A 122 18.35 -10.00 10.15
N ARG A 123 18.56 -11.08 10.92
CA ARG A 123 17.48 -11.99 11.32
C ARG A 123 16.44 -11.29 12.20
N LYS A 124 16.90 -10.51 13.19
CA LYS A 124 16.03 -9.74 14.10
C LYS A 124 15.32 -8.60 13.35
N LEU A 125 16.00 -7.95 12.39
CA LEU A 125 15.41 -6.94 11.50
C LEU A 125 14.31 -7.54 10.62
N HIS A 126 14.55 -8.71 10.01
CA HIS A 126 13.56 -9.38 9.18
C HIS A 126 12.31 -9.73 9.99
N LYS A 127 12.48 -10.23 11.21
CA LYS A 127 11.35 -10.50 12.10
C LYS A 127 10.59 -9.21 12.40
N PHE A 128 11.28 -8.15 12.83
CA PHE A 128 10.67 -6.84 13.10
C PHE A 128 9.86 -6.29 11.91
N VAL A 129 10.42 -6.37 10.70
CA VAL A 129 9.78 -5.88 9.47
C VAL A 129 8.51 -6.65 9.11
N LEU A 130 8.48 -7.96 9.41
CA LEU A 130 7.38 -8.86 9.09
C LEU A 130 6.32 -8.93 10.20
N SER A 131 6.70 -8.68 11.44
CA SER A 131 5.81 -8.65 12.59
C SER A 131 4.88 -7.43 12.56
N PRO A 132 3.64 -7.55 13.05
CA PRO A 132 2.78 -6.40 13.33
C PRO A 132 3.49 -5.38 14.22
N ALA A 133 3.13 -4.11 14.07
CA ALA A 133 3.54 -3.08 15.04
C ALA A 133 3.11 -3.48 16.47
N PRO A 134 3.77 -2.96 17.52
CA PRO A 134 3.40 -3.27 18.91
C PRO A 134 1.90 -3.04 19.20
N ALA A 135 1.26 -4.05 19.80
CA ALA A 135 -0.14 -3.96 20.21
C ALA A 135 -0.27 -3.22 21.55
N GLY A 136 -1.36 -2.46 21.71
CA GLY A 136 -1.64 -1.67 22.92
C GLY A 136 -1.02 -0.27 22.88
N GLY A 137 -1.77 0.74 23.35
CA GLY A 137 -1.26 2.12 23.53
C GLY A 137 -1.24 3.02 22.29
N GLY A 138 -1.85 2.61 21.17
CA GLY A 138 -1.91 3.44 19.95
C GLY A 138 -0.52 3.77 19.40
N VAL A 139 0.41 2.81 19.50
CA VAL A 139 1.80 3.03 19.13
C VAL A 139 1.92 3.25 17.62
N VAL A 140 2.46 4.39 17.22
CA VAL A 140 2.69 4.74 15.81
C VAL A 140 4.17 4.62 15.48
N VAL A 141 4.48 3.81 14.47
CA VAL A 141 5.82 3.74 13.88
C VAL A 141 5.89 4.72 12.71
N ARG A 142 6.83 5.65 12.78
CA ARG A 142 7.04 6.69 11.78
C ARG A 142 8.17 6.31 10.84
N CYS A 143 7.91 6.47 9.56
CA CYS A 143 8.85 6.20 8.48
C CYS A 143 8.73 7.28 7.39
N PHE A 144 9.66 7.26 6.45
CA PHE A 144 9.52 7.99 5.19
C PHE A 144 10.03 7.17 4.02
N ILE A 145 9.49 7.48 2.84
CA ILE A 145 9.77 6.82 1.57
C ILE A 145 10.44 7.83 0.64
N GLU A 146 11.60 7.46 0.13
CA GLU A 146 12.26 8.14 -0.97
C GLU A 146 12.02 7.38 -2.27
N ARG A 147 11.53 8.09 -3.29
CA ARG A 147 11.28 7.53 -4.63
C ARG A 147 12.39 7.96 -5.58
N ASP A 148 13.15 6.99 -6.07
CA ASP A 148 14.08 7.22 -7.16
C ASP A 148 13.43 6.92 -8.51
N LYS A 149 13.23 7.97 -9.30
CA LYS A 149 12.69 7.95 -10.67
C LYS A 149 13.78 8.01 -11.75
N SER A 150 15.06 7.83 -11.42
CA SER A 150 16.16 7.84 -12.41
C SER A 150 15.86 6.90 -13.58
N ASN A 151 15.24 5.75 -13.31
CA ASN A 151 14.56 4.96 -14.33
C ASN A 151 13.04 5.15 -14.20
N PHE A 152 12.51 6.07 -14.99
CA PHE A 152 11.10 6.45 -14.93
C PHE A 152 10.14 5.25 -15.15
N LEU A 153 10.51 4.28 -16.00
CA LEU A 153 9.70 3.08 -16.27
C LEU A 153 9.76 2.07 -15.12
N PHE A 154 10.87 2.05 -14.39
CA PHE A 154 11.16 1.07 -13.34
C PHE A 154 11.66 1.76 -12.07
N PRO A 155 10.81 2.58 -11.42
CA PRO A 155 11.22 3.34 -10.25
C PRO A 155 11.62 2.41 -9.11
N SER A 156 12.53 2.91 -8.28
CA SER A 156 12.86 2.28 -7.00
C SER A 156 12.41 3.15 -5.84
N TYR A 157 12.18 2.51 -4.70
CA TYR A 157 11.64 3.13 -3.49
C TYR A 157 12.50 2.66 -2.34
N LYS A 158 12.91 3.57 -1.46
CA LYS A 158 13.65 3.26 -0.24
C LYS A 158 12.80 3.68 0.94
N LEU A 159 12.70 2.82 1.94
CA LEU A 159 12.01 3.08 3.19
C LEU A 159 13.04 3.29 4.29
N TYR A 160 12.85 4.37 5.03
CA TYR A 160 13.64 4.73 6.19
C TYR A 160 12.71 4.83 7.40
N ALA A 161 13.18 4.34 8.54
CA ALA A 161 12.54 4.64 9.82
C ALA A 161 12.98 6.05 10.25
N ASP A 162 12.01 6.88 10.62
CA ASP A 162 12.16 8.31 10.85
C ASP A 162 12.69 8.56 12.27
N HIS A 163 13.92 9.06 12.40
CA HIS A 163 14.45 9.49 13.70
C HIS A 163 14.00 10.93 13.98
N GLU A 164 13.66 11.21 15.23
CA GLU A 164 13.16 12.53 15.64
C GLU A 164 14.19 13.66 15.45
N ASP A 165 15.47 13.33 15.25
CA ASP A 165 16.56 14.26 14.94
C ASP A 165 16.62 14.65 13.45
N GLY A 166 15.67 14.19 12.63
CA GLY A 166 15.61 14.45 11.20
C GLY A 166 16.51 13.51 10.38
N THR A 167 17.17 12.54 11.01
CA THR A 167 17.89 11.47 10.31
C THR A 167 16.96 10.28 10.02
N GLY A 168 17.33 9.45 9.05
CA GLY A 168 16.53 8.27 8.70
C GLY A 168 17.41 7.04 8.66
N ARG A 169 16.99 5.97 9.34
CA ARG A 169 17.66 4.68 9.20
C ARG A 169 17.04 3.89 8.05
N PHE A 170 17.86 3.52 7.08
CA PHE A 170 17.45 2.65 5.98
C PHE A 170 16.99 1.28 6.51
N ILE A 171 15.80 0.84 6.09
CA ILE A 171 15.22 -0.46 6.48
C ILE A 171 15.11 -1.41 5.31
N MET A 172 14.47 -0.97 4.22
CA MET A 172 14.24 -1.81 3.06
C MET A 172 14.06 -0.96 1.81
N ALA A 173 14.16 -1.59 0.65
CA ALA A 173 13.90 -0.98 -0.63
C ALA A 173 13.03 -1.88 -1.49
N ALA A 174 12.31 -1.24 -2.42
CA ALA A 174 11.49 -1.88 -3.43
C ALA A 174 11.90 -1.40 -4.82
N ARG A 175 11.79 -2.27 -5.82
CA ARG A 175 12.00 -1.89 -7.23
C ARG A 175 10.94 -2.50 -8.12
N LYS A 176 10.41 -1.71 -9.05
CA LYS A 176 9.57 -2.23 -10.14
C LYS A 176 10.43 -3.04 -11.11
N VAL A 177 10.04 -4.28 -11.36
CA VAL A 177 10.75 -5.20 -12.26
C VAL A 177 10.12 -5.13 -13.65
N PRO A 178 10.94 -5.09 -14.73
CA PRO A 178 10.44 -5.25 -16.09
C PRO A 178 9.65 -6.54 -16.28
N GLY A 179 8.50 -6.46 -16.94
CA GLY A 179 7.65 -7.63 -17.19
C GLY A 179 6.26 -7.25 -17.71
N GLY A 180 5.48 -8.27 -18.10
CA GLY A 180 4.12 -8.08 -18.61
C GLY A 180 3.16 -7.53 -17.55
N THR A 181 3.11 -8.16 -16.38
CA THR A 181 2.33 -7.70 -15.22
C THR A 181 3.20 -6.90 -14.25
N PRO A 182 2.66 -5.87 -13.56
CA PRO A 182 3.42 -5.07 -12.62
C PRO A 182 3.94 -5.94 -11.47
N HIS A 183 5.24 -5.85 -11.21
CA HIS A 183 5.92 -6.65 -10.20
C HIS A 183 6.90 -5.78 -9.44
N TYR A 184 6.88 -5.87 -8.12
CA TYR A 184 7.85 -5.21 -7.25
C TYR A 184 8.58 -6.22 -6.40
N VAL A 185 9.87 -6.02 -6.23
CA VAL A 185 10.75 -6.87 -5.42
C VAL A 185 11.22 -6.07 -4.23
N PHE A 186 11.15 -6.67 -3.05
CA PHE A 186 11.51 -6.03 -1.79
C PHE A 186 12.72 -6.70 -1.17
N SER A 187 13.63 -5.89 -0.64
CA SER A 187 14.83 -6.37 0.03
C SER A 187 15.31 -5.38 1.09
N THR A 188 15.94 -5.88 2.15
CA THR A 188 16.68 -5.09 3.14
C THR A 188 18.02 -4.56 2.62
N SER A 189 18.37 -4.83 1.36
CA SER A 189 19.58 -4.31 0.71
C SER A 189 19.28 -3.85 -0.72
N THR A 190 19.78 -2.68 -1.09
CA THR A 190 19.65 -2.14 -2.46
C THR A 190 20.39 -2.99 -3.50
N ALA A 191 21.47 -3.67 -3.11
CA ALA A 191 22.27 -4.53 -3.99
C ALA A 191 21.49 -5.77 -4.48
N ASP A 192 20.50 -6.23 -3.72
CA ASP A 192 19.72 -7.42 -4.06
C ASP A 192 18.55 -7.12 -5.02
N LEU A 193 18.15 -5.85 -5.18
CA LEU A 193 17.03 -5.44 -6.04
C LEU A 193 17.26 -5.72 -7.53
N PHE A 194 18.52 -5.78 -7.95
CA PHE A 194 18.91 -5.97 -9.35
C PHE A 194 19.25 -7.43 -9.66
N LYS A 195 19.32 -8.30 -8.65
CA LYS A 195 19.65 -9.72 -8.82
C LYS A 195 18.44 -10.51 -9.31
N ALA A 196 18.71 -11.46 -10.21
CA ALA A 196 17.74 -12.49 -10.60
C ALA A 196 17.31 -13.32 -9.38
N ARG A 197 16.08 -13.86 -9.40
CA ARG A 197 15.49 -14.64 -8.28
C ARG A 197 16.47 -15.68 -7.70
N ALA A 198 17.14 -16.43 -8.56
CA ALA A 198 18.08 -17.49 -8.18
C ALA A 198 19.36 -16.99 -7.48
N ARG A 199 19.73 -15.71 -7.69
CA ARG A 199 20.92 -15.08 -7.08
C ARG A 199 20.58 -14.16 -5.91
N ARG A 200 19.29 -14.06 -5.53
CA ARG A 200 18.90 -13.25 -4.37
C ARG A 200 19.34 -13.94 -3.11
N GLY A 201 20.02 -13.18 -2.25
CA GLY A 201 20.56 -13.70 -1.02
C GLY A 201 19.57 -13.60 0.13
N ARG A 202 20.13 -13.57 1.33
CA ARG A 202 19.40 -13.54 2.59
C ARG A 202 18.62 -12.25 2.84
N ASN A 203 18.87 -11.18 2.07
CA ASN A 203 18.22 -9.87 2.23
C ASN A 203 16.88 -9.78 1.48
N TYR A 204 16.51 -10.77 0.68
CA TYR A 204 15.23 -10.78 -0.03
C TYR A 204 14.08 -11.00 0.96
N LEU A 205 13.09 -10.11 0.91
CA LEU A 205 11.92 -10.14 1.80
C LEU A 205 10.70 -10.74 1.10
N GLY A 206 10.46 -10.37 -0.15
CA GLY A 206 9.25 -10.81 -0.86
C GLY A 206 8.97 -10.03 -2.14
N LYS A 207 7.76 -10.25 -2.67
CA LYS A 207 7.33 -9.73 -3.97
C LYS A 207 5.88 -9.23 -3.91
N LEU A 208 5.62 -8.04 -4.45
CA LEU A 208 4.27 -7.58 -4.76
C LEU A 208 3.98 -7.88 -6.24
N ARG A 209 2.89 -8.60 -6.51
CA ARG A 209 2.42 -8.92 -7.86
C ARG A 209 1.11 -8.18 -8.11
N GLY A 210 1.05 -7.35 -9.14
CA GLY A 210 -0.20 -6.79 -9.61
C GLY A 210 -0.79 -7.58 -10.77
N ASN A 211 -2.12 -7.59 -10.83
CA ASN A 211 -2.96 -8.17 -11.87
C ASN A 211 -4.01 -7.13 -12.30
N GLY A 212 -3.57 -6.13 -13.06
CA GLY A 212 -4.42 -5.02 -13.47
C GLY A 212 -4.75 -4.07 -12.31
N ALA A 213 -5.95 -4.22 -11.74
CA ALA A 213 -6.45 -3.40 -10.64
C ALA A 213 -6.17 -3.98 -9.24
N ASN A 214 -5.69 -5.21 -9.15
CA ASN A 214 -5.42 -5.88 -7.87
C ASN A 214 -3.93 -6.10 -7.67
N TYR A 215 -3.47 -6.16 -6.42
CA TYR A 215 -2.11 -6.49 -6.04
C TYR A 215 -2.09 -7.46 -4.87
N VAL A 216 -1.15 -8.40 -4.87
CA VAL A 216 -0.94 -9.37 -3.79
C VAL A 216 0.52 -9.36 -3.36
N LEU A 217 0.75 -9.19 -2.06
CA LEU A 217 2.06 -9.23 -1.43
C LEU A 217 2.37 -10.65 -0.98
N PHE A 218 3.51 -11.16 -1.45
CA PHE A 218 4.06 -12.45 -1.05
C PHE A 218 5.35 -12.26 -0.27
N ASP A 219 5.61 -13.17 0.67
CA ASP A 219 6.89 -13.27 1.36
C ASP A 219 7.98 -13.95 0.50
N LYS A 220 9.07 -14.37 1.15
CA LYS A 220 10.22 -15.02 0.52
C LYS A 220 10.02 -16.50 0.15
N GLY A 221 8.89 -17.10 0.54
CA GLY A 221 8.62 -18.51 0.32
C GLY A 221 8.44 -18.86 -1.17
N ASP A 222 8.43 -20.14 -1.46
CA ASP A 222 8.34 -20.64 -2.83
C ASP A 222 6.90 -20.80 -3.29
N LYS A 223 6.70 -20.64 -4.60
CA LYS A 223 5.40 -20.88 -5.22
C LYS A 223 5.07 -22.36 -5.02
N PRO A 224 3.85 -22.71 -4.58
CA PRO A 224 3.46 -24.12 -4.50
C PRO A 224 3.62 -24.78 -5.89
N PRO A 225 4.16 -26.01 -5.96
CA PRO A 225 4.12 -26.80 -7.18
C PRO A 225 2.65 -26.92 -7.60
N GLY A 226 2.36 -26.66 -8.87
CA GLY A 226 1.00 -26.74 -9.37
C GLY A 226 0.59 -28.20 -9.46
N GLY A 227 -0.47 -28.59 -8.75
CA GLY A 227 -0.97 -29.96 -8.72
C GLY A 227 -0.37 -30.79 -7.58
N GLU A 228 -1.24 -31.58 -6.96
CA GLU A 228 -1.03 -32.51 -5.85
C GLU A 228 -0.97 -31.95 -4.41
N LEU A 229 -1.83 -32.58 -3.60
CA LEU A 229 -2.31 -32.21 -2.27
C LEU A 229 -1.46 -32.78 -1.13
N ASP A 230 -0.27 -33.30 -1.43
CA ASP A 230 0.51 -34.12 -0.49
C ASP A 230 1.74 -33.43 0.11
N ALA A 231 1.57 -32.16 0.50
CA ALA A 231 2.61 -31.43 1.19
C ALA A 231 2.58 -31.68 2.71
N ARG A 232 3.51 -32.50 3.20
CA ARG A 232 3.78 -32.65 4.65
C ARG A 232 3.97 -31.27 5.30
N ARG A 233 3.61 -31.11 6.58
CA ARG A 233 3.71 -29.87 7.38
C ARG A 233 5.01 -29.05 7.19
N ARG A 234 6.17 -29.70 6.92
CA ARG A 234 7.45 -29.02 6.61
C ARG A 234 7.49 -28.30 5.25
N GLU A 235 6.73 -28.75 4.26
CA GLU A 235 6.58 -28.05 2.98
C GLU A 235 5.71 -26.80 3.09
N LEU A 236 4.83 -26.72 4.11
CA LEU A 236 3.98 -25.56 4.34
C LEU A 236 4.79 -24.33 4.79
N GLU A 237 5.88 -24.54 5.53
CA GLU A 237 6.79 -23.48 5.98
C GLU A 237 7.68 -22.94 4.85
N ALA A 238 7.97 -23.76 3.85
CA ALA A 238 8.72 -23.35 2.65
C ALA A 238 7.84 -22.62 1.62
N ARG A 239 6.51 -22.79 1.69
CA ARG A 239 5.56 -22.16 0.77
C ARG A 239 5.41 -20.66 1.03
N ARG A 240 5.23 -19.92 -0.06
CA ARG A 240 4.94 -18.48 -0.02
C ARG A 240 3.64 -18.19 0.72
N ARG A 241 3.67 -17.16 1.55
CA ARG A 241 2.52 -16.63 2.28
C ARG A 241 1.97 -15.42 1.58
N GLU A 242 0.65 -15.25 1.61
CA GLU A 242 0.00 -14.00 1.22
C GLU A 242 -0.11 -13.08 2.43
N LEU A 243 0.58 -11.95 2.37
CA LEU A 243 0.68 -11.02 3.50
C LEU A 243 -0.31 -9.87 3.37
N CYS A 244 -0.79 -9.57 2.17
CA CYS A 244 -1.68 -8.45 1.88
C CYS A 244 -2.29 -8.63 0.49
N ALA A 245 -3.59 -8.37 0.34
CA ALA A 245 -4.24 -8.21 -0.95
C ALA A 245 -4.80 -6.79 -1.05
N ILE A 246 -4.63 -6.13 -2.19
CA ILE A 246 -4.99 -4.74 -2.43
C ILE A 246 -5.87 -4.71 -3.68
N SER A 247 -7.05 -4.12 -3.59
CA SER A 247 -8.00 -3.99 -4.69
C SER A 247 -8.24 -2.50 -4.96
N PHE A 248 -8.08 -2.11 -6.23
CA PHE A 248 -8.37 -0.76 -6.70
C PHE A 248 -9.63 -0.79 -7.59
N SER A 249 -10.82 -0.71 -6.98
CA SER A 249 -12.09 -0.79 -7.70
C SER A 249 -12.60 0.60 -8.11
N PRO A 250 -13.23 0.75 -9.31
CA PRO A 250 -14.09 1.89 -9.55
C PRO A 250 -15.29 1.81 -8.59
N ARG A 251 -15.74 2.95 -8.03
CA ARG A 251 -16.96 2.96 -7.21
C ARG A 251 -18.14 2.51 -8.08
N CYS A 252 -18.93 1.56 -7.58
CA CYS A 252 -20.19 1.19 -8.22
C CYS A 252 -21.27 2.21 -7.80
N GLY A 253 -21.70 3.08 -8.72
CA GLY A 253 -22.73 4.09 -8.50
C GLY A 253 -22.83 5.09 -9.65
N ARG A 254 -24.06 5.47 -10.05
CA ARG A 254 -24.40 6.22 -11.30
C ARG A 254 -23.77 7.61 -11.47
N ARG A 255 -23.04 8.12 -10.48
CA ARG A 255 -22.33 9.41 -10.54
C ARG A 255 -21.09 9.36 -9.64
N SER A 256 -19.94 8.98 -10.19
CA SER A 256 -18.68 9.13 -9.45
C SER A 256 -17.54 9.32 -10.43
N SER A 257 -17.23 10.58 -10.75
CA SER A 257 -15.95 11.02 -11.33
C SER A 257 -14.80 10.94 -10.32
N ASN A 258 -14.91 10.10 -9.30
CA ASN A 258 -14.06 10.08 -8.12
C ASN A 258 -13.02 8.94 -8.19
N PRO A 259 -11.83 9.10 -7.57
CA PRO A 259 -10.72 8.18 -7.70
C PRO A 259 -11.05 6.79 -7.15
N ARG A 260 -10.44 5.77 -7.75
CA ARG A 260 -10.62 4.34 -7.43
C ARG A 260 -10.68 4.10 -5.91
N HIS A 261 -11.75 3.47 -5.44
CA HIS A 261 -11.89 2.96 -4.09
C HIS A 261 -10.78 1.95 -3.84
N VAL A 262 -10.10 2.07 -2.71
CA VAL A 262 -8.98 1.20 -2.35
C VAL A 262 -9.38 0.42 -1.12
N GLU A 263 -9.43 -0.90 -1.27
CA GLU A 263 -9.57 -1.81 -0.14
C GLU A 263 -8.35 -2.71 -0.06
N VAL A 264 -7.98 -3.01 1.17
CA VAL A 264 -6.85 -3.85 1.50
C VAL A 264 -7.34 -4.92 2.46
N ALA A 265 -7.08 -6.18 2.15
CA ALA A 265 -7.24 -7.28 3.07
C ALA A 265 -5.86 -7.66 3.65
N LEU A 266 -5.83 -7.83 4.96
CA LEU A 266 -4.68 -8.32 5.73
C LEU A 266 -5.07 -9.62 6.42
N PRO A 267 -4.15 -10.59 6.61
CA PRO A 267 -4.45 -11.74 7.45
C PRO A 267 -4.73 -11.29 8.90
N GLN A 268 -5.69 -11.93 9.54
CA GLN A 268 -6.07 -11.59 10.91
C GLN A 268 -4.94 -11.89 11.90
N VAL A 269 -4.61 -10.93 12.76
CA VAL A 269 -3.66 -11.13 13.86
C VAL A 269 -4.41 -11.74 15.03
N ARG A 270 -4.03 -12.95 15.45
CA ARG A 270 -4.60 -13.58 16.65
C ARG A 270 -3.64 -13.40 17.82
N TRP A 271 -4.18 -12.95 18.95
CA TRP A 271 -3.49 -13.00 20.22
C TRP A 271 -3.56 -14.43 20.75
N ARG A 272 -2.40 -15.08 20.91
CA ARG A 272 -2.30 -16.40 21.54
C ARG A 272 -1.30 -16.29 22.70
N PRO A 273 -1.78 -16.07 23.93
CA PRO A 273 -0.88 -16.05 25.08
C PRO A 273 -0.16 -17.39 25.15
N ARG A 274 1.16 -17.34 25.37
CA ARG A 274 1.95 -18.55 25.60
C ARG A 274 1.34 -19.36 26.72
N ARG A 275 1.14 -20.64 26.48
CA ARG A 275 0.77 -21.60 27.51
C ARG A 275 2.02 -22.04 28.26
N PRO A 276 1.89 -22.48 29.53
CA PRO A 276 3.02 -23.05 30.28
C PRO A 276 3.69 -24.23 29.56
N ASP A 277 2.93 -24.98 28.76
CA ASP A 277 3.41 -26.15 28.02
C ASP A 277 4.00 -25.83 26.64
N ASP A 278 3.92 -24.56 26.18
CA ASP A 278 4.48 -24.19 24.87
C ASP A 278 6.02 -24.26 24.95
N PRO A 279 6.70 -24.77 23.91
CA PRO A 279 8.14 -24.80 23.88
C PRO A 279 8.71 -23.38 24.03
N PRO A 280 9.83 -23.22 24.76
CA PRO A 280 10.45 -21.91 24.92
C PRO A 280 10.76 -21.29 23.55
N PRO A 281 10.75 -19.96 23.43
CA PRO A 281 11.08 -19.29 22.18
C PRO A 281 12.46 -19.76 21.70
N GLU A 282 12.63 -20.03 20.41
CA GLU A 282 13.97 -20.31 19.84
C GLU A 282 14.96 -19.15 20.11
N ASP A 283 14.45 -17.93 20.29
CA ASP A 283 15.20 -16.75 20.70
C ASP A 283 14.37 -15.96 21.72
N PRO A 284 14.75 -15.97 23.03
CA PRO A 284 13.99 -15.32 24.10
C PRO A 284 13.93 -13.79 23.98
N ASP A 285 14.88 -13.17 23.29
CA ASP A 285 14.84 -11.73 22.98
C ASP A 285 13.79 -11.38 21.91
N LEU A 286 13.24 -12.39 21.24
CA LEU A 286 12.28 -12.25 20.16
C LEU A 286 10.88 -12.74 20.56
N ASP A 287 10.63 -12.97 21.85
CA ASP A 287 9.29 -13.35 22.31
C ASP A 287 8.36 -12.13 22.26
N ASP A 288 7.30 -12.22 21.45
CA ASP A 288 6.32 -11.14 21.26
C ASP A 288 5.24 -11.12 22.36
N GLY A 289 5.52 -11.74 23.52
CA GLY A 289 4.59 -11.84 24.64
C GLY A 289 3.30 -12.61 24.30
N GLY A 290 3.33 -13.48 23.29
CA GLY A 290 2.15 -14.20 22.79
C GLY A 290 1.39 -13.47 21.68
N ILE A 291 1.94 -12.40 21.11
CA ILE A 291 1.44 -11.77 19.88
C ILE A 291 2.05 -12.47 18.65
N SER A 292 1.92 -13.79 18.60
CA SER A 292 2.27 -14.60 17.43
C SER A 292 1.12 -15.57 17.23
N THR A 293 0.29 -15.39 16.22
CA THR A 293 0.70 -15.47 14.82
C THR A 293 -0.24 -14.61 13.99
N VAL A 294 0.28 -13.77 13.10
CA VAL A 294 -0.44 -13.51 11.85
C VAL A 294 -0.74 -14.89 11.30
N GLU A 295 -2.00 -15.32 11.26
CA GLU A 295 -2.32 -16.61 10.66
C GLU A 295 -1.98 -16.45 9.19
N ALA A 296 -0.76 -16.86 8.85
CA ALA A 296 -0.24 -16.71 7.52
C ALA A 296 -1.21 -17.45 6.63
N ILE A 297 -1.89 -16.74 5.74
CA ILE A 297 -2.73 -17.39 4.75
C ILE A 297 -1.76 -18.13 3.83
N HIS A 298 -1.73 -19.45 4.02
CA HIS A 298 -1.06 -20.40 3.16
C HIS A 298 -2.10 -20.89 2.16
N PRO A 299 -2.28 -20.21 1.01
CA PRO A 299 -3.22 -20.71 0.02
C PRO A 299 -2.75 -22.09 -0.44
N LEU A 300 -3.49 -23.14 -0.06
CA LEU A 300 -3.32 -24.48 -0.62
C LEU A 300 -3.84 -24.50 -2.06
N ARG A 301 -4.90 -23.73 -2.31
CA ARG A 301 -5.48 -23.45 -3.63
C ARG A 301 -5.62 -21.94 -3.82
N ASP A 302 -5.75 -21.48 -5.06
CA ASP A 302 -5.98 -20.07 -5.37
C ASP A 302 -7.25 -19.52 -4.69
N GLN A 303 -8.24 -20.39 -4.43
CA GLN A 303 -9.48 -20.07 -3.72
C GLN A 303 -9.27 -19.81 -2.22
N ASP A 304 -8.19 -20.32 -1.64
CA ASP A 304 -7.89 -20.14 -0.21
C ASP A 304 -7.09 -18.85 0.04
N GLY A 305 -6.72 -18.13 -1.03
CA GLY A 305 -5.93 -16.90 -1.00
C GLY A 305 -6.70 -15.66 -0.55
N LEU A 306 -5.95 -14.67 -0.06
CA LEU A 306 -6.47 -13.42 0.48
C LEU A 306 -7.10 -12.55 -0.63
N GLU A 307 -6.61 -12.65 -1.87
CA GLU A 307 -7.24 -12.00 -3.03
C GLU A 307 -8.66 -12.54 -3.29
N HIS A 308 -8.85 -13.86 -3.20
CA HIS A 308 -10.16 -14.48 -3.38
C HIS A 308 -11.10 -14.12 -2.23
N ILE A 309 -10.62 -14.19 -0.98
CA ILE A 309 -11.39 -13.79 0.20
C ILE A 309 -11.85 -12.34 0.08
N LEU A 310 -10.96 -11.41 -0.31
CA LEU A 310 -11.31 -10.01 -0.52
C LEU A 310 -12.40 -9.87 -1.61
N THR A 311 -12.30 -10.62 -2.70
CA THR A 311 -13.31 -10.62 -3.78
C THR A 311 -14.68 -11.08 -3.27
N LEU A 312 -14.73 -12.13 -2.44
CA LEU A 312 -15.98 -12.63 -1.85
C LEU A 312 -16.59 -11.62 -0.88
N ILE A 313 -15.77 -11.00 -0.02
CA ILE A 313 -16.21 -9.96 0.92
C ILE A 313 -16.78 -8.76 0.15
N GLN A 314 -16.09 -8.31 -0.90
CA GLN A 314 -16.52 -7.20 -1.76
C GLN A 314 -17.84 -7.50 -2.47
N GLY A 315 -18.01 -8.72 -2.99
CA GLY A 315 -19.24 -9.12 -3.69
C GLY A 315 -20.47 -9.19 -2.80
N GLN A 316 -20.29 -9.43 -1.49
CA GLN A 316 -21.38 -9.54 -0.51
C GLN A 316 -21.48 -8.33 0.42
N GLY A 317 -20.61 -7.33 0.31
CA GLY A 317 -20.60 -6.15 1.18
C GLY A 317 -20.42 -6.47 2.67
N GLY A 318 -19.71 -7.57 2.98
CA GLY A 318 -19.58 -8.11 4.34
C GLY A 318 -18.25 -7.80 5.03
N GLN A 319 -17.69 -6.61 4.81
CA GLN A 319 -16.40 -6.20 5.35
C GLN A 319 -16.36 -6.36 6.87
N ASN A 320 -15.33 -7.04 7.38
CA ASN A 320 -15.12 -7.32 8.81
C ASN A 320 -16.29 -8.02 9.50
N VAL A 321 -17.10 -8.76 8.73
CA VAL A 321 -18.16 -9.65 9.22
C VAL A 321 -17.97 -11.02 8.60
N LEU A 322 -17.83 -11.08 7.27
CA LEU A 322 -17.49 -12.29 6.54
C LEU A 322 -15.98 -12.55 6.64
N TYR A 323 -15.61 -13.80 6.96
CA TYR A 323 -14.22 -14.22 7.13
C TYR A 323 -13.41 -13.35 8.11
N ALA A 324 -14.07 -12.70 9.07
CA ALA A 324 -13.43 -11.82 10.06
C ALA A 324 -12.39 -12.56 10.92
N ASP A 325 -12.53 -13.89 11.03
CA ASP A 325 -11.60 -14.77 11.70
C ASP A 325 -10.30 -14.99 10.92
N ARG A 326 -10.29 -14.70 9.61
CA ARG A 326 -9.18 -14.92 8.67
C ARG A 326 -8.61 -13.63 8.09
N ALA A 327 -9.43 -12.61 7.86
CA ALA A 327 -9.04 -11.39 7.17
C ALA A 327 -9.60 -10.12 7.83
N LEU A 328 -8.73 -9.14 8.00
CA LEU A 328 -9.08 -7.75 8.31
C LEU A 328 -9.15 -6.95 7.01
N VAL A 329 -10.28 -6.28 6.77
CA VAL A 329 -10.46 -5.39 5.62
C VAL A 329 -10.36 -3.93 6.06
N ILE A 330 -9.52 -3.17 5.38
CA ILE A 330 -9.30 -1.74 5.60
C ILE A 330 -9.46 -0.99 4.27
N HIS A 331 -9.91 0.26 4.30
CA HIS A 331 -10.10 1.06 3.09
C HIS A 331 -9.49 2.44 3.22
N VAL A 332 -9.25 3.09 2.08
CA VAL A 332 -8.88 4.50 2.06
C VAL A 332 -10.04 5.34 2.58
N ARG A 333 -9.77 6.04 3.69
CA ARG A 333 -10.71 6.95 4.33
C ARG A 333 -11.15 8.02 3.34
N GLU A 334 -12.47 8.17 3.22
CA GLU A 334 -13.05 9.26 2.47
C GLU A 334 -12.94 10.55 3.28
N THR A 335 -12.37 11.59 2.68
CA THR A 335 -12.30 12.90 3.31
C THR A 335 -13.49 13.72 2.85
N LYS A 336 -14.13 14.44 3.80
CA LYS A 336 -15.16 15.44 3.48
C LYS A 336 -14.57 16.63 2.70
N TYR A 337 -13.24 16.77 2.77
CA TYR A 337 -12.43 17.82 2.17
C TYR A 337 -12.07 17.52 0.71
N ASP A 338 -12.01 18.57 -0.09
CA ASP A 338 -11.54 18.54 -1.48
C ASP A 338 -10.07 18.05 -1.53
N PRO A 339 -9.71 17.07 -2.39
CA PRO A 339 -8.38 16.48 -2.45
C PRO A 339 -7.24 17.47 -2.68
N LEU A 340 -7.56 18.67 -3.20
CA LEU A 340 -6.59 19.69 -3.57
C LEU A 340 -6.37 20.73 -2.45
N SER A 341 -7.33 21.04 -1.60
CA SER A 341 -7.26 22.28 -0.81
C SER A 341 -7.45 22.16 0.71
N SER A 342 -7.81 21.00 1.27
CA SER A 342 -8.18 20.95 2.71
C SER A 342 -7.81 19.68 3.48
N CYS A 343 -7.21 18.67 2.85
CA CYS A 343 -6.94 17.38 3.48
C CYS A 343 -5.62 17.32 4.30
N LEU A 344 -4.70 18.28 4.14
CA LEU A 344 -3.37 18.23 4.80
C LEU A 344 -3.44 18.34 6.33
N VAL A 345 -4.47 19.00 6.87
CA VAL A 345 -4.68 19.14 8.32
C VAL A 345 -4.88 17.76 8.97
N ASP A 346 -5.58 16.86 8.29
CA ASP A 346 -5.83 15.50 8.78
C ASP A 346 -4.53 14.68 8.92
N PHE A 347 -3.46 15.07 8.21
CA PHE A 347 -2.16 14.38 8.26
C PHE A 347 -1.28 14.82 9.42
N LYS A 348 -1.73 15.73 10.30
CA LYS A 348 -1.01 16.12 11.52
C LYS A 348 0.46 16.53 11.23
N ALA A 349 0.64 17.40 10.22
CA ALA A 349 1.93 17.84 9.69
C ALA A 349 2.82 16.76 9.03
N ARG A 350 2.28 15.55 8.78
CA ARG A 350 2.99 14.49 8.05
C ARG A 350 2.80 14.58 6.53
N ALA A 351 2.01 15.53 6.05
CA ALA A 351 1.94 15.90 4.64
C ALA A 351 2.04 17.43 4.55
N SER A 352 2.87 17.94 3.65
CA SER A 352 2.99 19.38 3.37
C SER A 352 2.61 19.73 1.93
N ILE A 353 2.50 18.74 1.04
CA ILE A 353 2.17 18.93 -0.37
C ILE A 353 0.90 18.13 -0.69
N ALA A 354 -0.10 18.78 -1.28
CA ALA A 354 -1.28 18.09 -1.77
C ALA A 354 -0.92 17.10 -2.90
N SER A 355 -1.50 15.91 -2.86
CA SER A 355 -1.19 14.84 -3.82
C SER A 355 -2.30 13.80 -3.83
N THR A 356 -2.57 13.24 -5.02
CA THR A 356 -3.42 12.05 -5.19
C THR A 356 -2.85 10.80 -4.50
N LYS A 357 -1.59 10.87 -4.08
CA LYS A 357 -0.90 9.83 -3.31
C LYS A 357 -1.09 10.00 -1.80
N ASN A 358 -1.64 11.10 -1.31
CA ASN A 358 -1.95 11.25 0.10
C ASN A 358 -3.16 10.37 0.43
N PHE A 359 -3.06 9.51 1.45
CA PHE A 359 -4.18 8.69 1.90
C PHE A 359 -4.02 8.26 3.36
N GLN A 360 -5.15 7.94 3.99
CA GLN A 360 -5.25 7.30 5.29
C GLN A 360 -6.06 6.01 5.14
N LEU A 361 -5.65 4.91 5.79
CA LEU A 361 -6.42 3.68 5.86
C LEU A 361 -7.08 3.55 7.23
N ILE A 362 -8.34 3.12 7.21
CA ILE A 362 -9.18 2.86 8.39
C ILE A 362 -9.86 1.51 8.23
N LYS A 363 -10.35 0.93 9.34
CA LYS A 363 -11.09 -0.34 9.32
C LYS A 363 -12.37 -0.18 8.48
N SER A 364 -12.60 -1.09 7.53
CA SER A 364 -13.77 -1.01 6.65
C SER A 364 -15.06 -1.40 7.38
N PRO A 365 -16.11 -0.57 7.34
CA PRO A 365 -17.41 -0.99 7.81
C PRO A 365 -18.07 -1.94 6.79
N PRO A 366 -18.95 -2.87 7.22
CA PRO A 366 -19.77 -3.62 6.29
C PRO A 366 -20.69 -2.68 5.49
N LEU A 367 -20.91 -3.01 4.22
CA LEU A 367 -21.78 -2.24 3.33
C LEU A 367 -23.25 -2.63 3.49
N GLU A 368 -23.52 -3.91 3.76
CA GLU A 368 -24.87 -4.46 3.90
C GLU A 368 -25.54 -4.12 5.24
N GLU A 369 -26.80 -3.68 5.18
CA GLU A 369 -27.50 -3.14 6.35
C GLU A 369 -27.71 -4.16 7.47
N HIS A 370 -28.06 -5.39 7.11
CA HIS A 370 -28.22 -6.48 8.08
C HIS A 370 -26.89 -6.82 8.78
N MET A 371 -25.76 -6.69 8.08
CA MET A 371 -24.42 -6.91 8.64
C MET A 371 -23.95 -5.72 9.48
N LYS A 372 -24.28 -4.48 9.10
CA LYS A 372 -24.03 -3.28 9.92
C LYS A 372 -24.68 -3.40 11.30
N ARG A 373 -25.94 -3.83 11.35
CA ARG A 373 -26.65 -4.04 12.62
C ARG A 373 -25.91 -5.02 13.54
N ALA A 374 -25.38 -6.12 12.98
CA ALA A 374 -24.60 -7.09 13.73
C ALA A 374 -23.21 -6.58 14.13
N TYR A 375 -22.58 -5.75 13.30
CA TYR A 375 -21.24 -5.21 13.50
C TYR A 375 -21.19 -4.11 14.57
N TYR A 376 -22.17 -3.20 14.55
CA TYR A 376 -22.23 -2.04 15.46
C TYR A 376 -23.00 -2.27 16.76
N LYS A 377 -23.61 -3.45 16.95
CA LYS A 377 -24.28 -3.78 18.22
C LYS A 377 -23.28 -3.67 19.39
N PRO A 378 -23.71 -3.29 20.61
CA PRO A 378 -22.85 -3.34 21.79
C PRO A 378 -22.17 -4.71 21.94
N GLY A 379 -20.84 -4.72 22.10
CA GLY A 379 -20.02 -5.94 22.13
C GLY A 379 -19.69 -6.55 20.76
N GLY A 380 -20.19 -5.99 19.66
CA GLY A 380 -19.77 -6.32 18.30
C GLY A 380 -18.40 -5.74 17.96
N GLU A 381 -17.75 -6.27 16.92
CA GLU A 381 -16.41 -5.82 16.49
C GLU A 381 -16.32 -4.33 16.15
N GLY A 382 -17.43 -3.73 15.73
CA GLY A 382 -17.55 -2.33 15.37
C GLY A 382 -18.13 -1.44 16.47
N ALA A 383 -18.41 -1.96 17.66
CA ALA A 383 -19.14 -1.23 18.70
C ALA A 383 -18.52 0.14 19.05
N ASN A 384 -17.18 0.23 19.01
CA ASN A 384 -16.44 1.47 19.29
C ASN A 384 -16.21 2.35 18.04
N LEU A 385 -16.65 1.91 16.86
CA LEU A 385 -16.48 2.56 15.56
C LEU A 385 -17.78 3.21 15.05
N ASP A 386 -18.68 3.55 15.98
CA ASP A 386 -20.01 4.11 15.75
C ASP A 386 -20.04 5.12 14.58
N PRO A 387 -20.85 4.88 13.52
CA PRO A 387 -20.96 5.77 12.37
C PRO A 387 -21.53 7.16 12.68
N SER A 388 -22.19 7.33 13.85
CA SER A 388 -22.68 8.64 14.31
C SER A 388 -21.58 9.51 14.90
N ARG A 389 -20.43 8.91 15.27
CA ARG A 389 -19.22 9.65 15.63
C ARG A 389 -18.52 10.06 14.35
N ASP A 390 -18.10 11.33 14.26
CA ASP A 390 -17.41 11.86 13.08
C ASP A 390 -16.31 10.92 12.61
N ALA A 391 -16.25 10.60 11.31
CA ALA A 391 -15.23 9.75 10.69
C ALA A 391 -13.77 10.17 10.99
N ASN A 392 -13.58 11.39 11.53
CA ASN A 392 -12.32 11.88 12.11
C ASN A 392 -11.85 11.12 13.37
N HIS A 393 -12.73 10.36 14.03
CA HIS A 393 -12.42 9.62 15.25
C HIS A 393 -12.04 8.15 15.01
N GLN A 394 -12.10 7.66 13.77
CA GLN A 394 -11.65 6.31 13.49
C GLN A 394 -10.12 6.20 13.55
N PRO A 395 -9.58 5.11 14.13
CA PRO A 395 -8.14 4.93 14.23
C PRO A 395 -7.52 4.75 12.83
N VAL A 396 -6.60 5.64 12.48
CA VAL A 396 -5.85 5.58 11.22
C VAL A 396 -4.76 4.51 11.32
N LEU A 397 -4.92 3.43 10.57
CA LEU A 397 -4.03 2.26 10.61
C LEU A 397 -2.74 2.48 9.78
N LEU A 398 -2.86 3.19 8.67
CA LEU A 398 -1.76 3.59 7.79
C LEU A 398 -2.04 4.98 7.26
N GLN A 399 -1.01 5.83 7.23
CA GLN A 399 -1.08 7.13 6.60
C GLN A 399 0.13 7.32 5.69
N MET A 400 -0.08 7.85 4.48
CA MET A 400 1.00 8.30 3.59
C MET A 400 0.76 9.74 3.15
N GLY A 401 1.77 10.60 3.29
CA GLY A 401 1.68 12.02 2.98
C GLY A 401 2.90 12.53 2.20
N LYS A 402 2.69 13.28 1.12
CA LYS A 402 3.75 13.89 0.32
C LYS A 402 4.35 15.08 1.06
N VAL A 403 5.68 15.12 1.12
CA VAL A 403 6.45 16.22 1.75
C VAL A 403 7.50 16.84 0.84
N GLY A 404 7.83 16.18 -0.27
CA GLY A 404 8.72 16.69 -1.30
C GLY A 404 8.41 16.10 -2.66
N LYS A 405 9.20 16.49 -3.68
CA LYS A 405 9.05 15.98 -5.06
C LYS A 405 9.07 14.45 -5.12
N HIS A 406 9.95 13.85 -4.32
CA HIS A 406 10.20 12.41 -4.30
C HIS A 406 10.19 11.81 -2.88
N CYS A 407 9.65 12.53 -1.90
CA CYS A 407 9.67 12.14 -0.50
C CYS A 407 8.25 12.12 0.09
N PHE A 408 7.93 11.04 0.80
CA PHE A 408 6.62 10.81 1.40
C PHE A 408 6.78 10.27 2.82
N ASN A 409 6.11 10.86 3.80
CA ASN A 409 6.02 10.25 5.12
C ASN A 409 5.07 9.06 5.08
N MET A 410 5.37 8.03 5.87
CA MET A 410 4.58 6.83 6.02
C MET A 410 4.51 6.49 7.51
N ASP A 411 3.30 6.52 8.07
CA ASP A 411 3.08 6.20 9.48
C ASP A 411 2.11 5.02 9.57
N TYR A 412 2.45 4.01 10.37
CA TYR A 412 1.61 2.83 10.53
C TYR A 412 1.51 2.40 11.98
N GLN A 413 0.45 1.65 12.29
CA GLN A 413 0.18 1.12 13.61
C GLN A 413 -0.36 -0.30 13.51
N PHE A 414 -0.52 -0.96 14.67
CA PHE A 414 -1.10 -2.29 14.75
C PHE A 414 -2.48 -2.31 14.05
N PRO A 415 -2.80 -3.33 13.24
CA PRO A 415 -2.10 -4.62 13.09
C PRO A 415 -1.14 -4.71 11.89
N LEU A 416 -0.81 -3.60 11.22
CA LEU A 416 0.10 -3.63 10.08
C LEU A 416 1.53 -3.93 10.49
N SER A 417 2.23 -4.72 9.68
CA SER A 417 3.69 -4.78 9.68
C SER A 417 4.29 -3.68 8.80
N MET A 418 5.57 -3.36 9.03
CA MET A 418 6.29 -2.40 8.20
C MET A 418 6.30 -2.84 6.73
N PHE A 419 6.42 -4.14 6.48
CA PHE A 419 6.45 -4.69 5.14
C PHE A 419 5.12 -4.52 4.41
N GLN A 420 4.00 -4.79 5.10
CA GLN A 420 2.66 -4.60 4.55
C GLN A 420 2.40 -3.12 4.24
N ALA A 421 2.67 -2.23 5.21
CA ALA A 421 2.50 -0.79 5.05
C ALA A 421 3.25 -0.26 3.82
N PHE A 422 4.54 -0.61 3.70
CA PHE A 422 5.36 -0.16 2.59
C PHE A 422 4.88 -0.72 1.24
N ALA A 423 4.46 -1.98 1.18
CA ALA A 423 3.93 -2.57 -0.04
C ALA A 423 2.63 -1.89 -0.51
N ILE A 424 1.74 -1.51 0.42
CA ILE A 424 0.52 -0.77 0.11
C ILE A 424 0.84 0.60 -0.50
N CYS A 425 1.79 1.33 0.10
CA CYS A 425 2.29 2.60 -0.43
C CYS A 425 2.90 2.43 -1.84
N VAL A 426 3.70 1.39 -2.06
CA VAL A 426 4.27 1.07 -3.38
C VAL A 426 3.19 0.79 -4.42
N ALA A 427 2.14 0.04 -4.07
CA ALA A 427 1.01 -0.21 -4.96
C ALA A 427 0.30 1.10 -5.36
N ARG A 428 0.13 2.03 -4.42
CA ARG A 428 -0.50 3.35 -4.67
C ARG A 428 0.31 4.21 -5.64
N PHE A 429 1.64 4.08 -5.68
CA PHE A 429 2.44 4.77 -6.70
C PHE A 429 2.19 4.24 -8.12
N ASP A 430 1.83 2.97 -8.28
CA ASP A 430 1.59 2.35 -9.59
C ASP A 430 0.18 2.62 -10.14
N THR A 431 -0.77 2.99 -9.29
CA THR A 431 -2.11 3.31 -9.77
C THR A 431 -2.10 4.59 -10.58
N LYS A 432 -2.25 4.43 -11.89
CA LYS A 432 -2.55 5.51 -12.82
C LYS A 432 -3.81 6.22 -12.37
N VAL A 433 -3.73 7.50 -12.05
CA VAL A 433 -4.96 8.31 -12.00
C VAL A 433 -5.46 8.32 -13.45
N GLN A 434 -6.58 7.65 -13.72
CA GLN A 434 -7.26 7.84 -15.00
C GLN A 434 -7.97 9.19 -14.84
N CYS A 435 -7.31 10.22 -15.35
CA CYS A 435 -7.91 11.53 -15.54
C CYS A 435 -8.83 11.49 -16.76
#